data_AF-A0A543BNQ6-F1
#
_entry.id   AF-A0A543BNQ6-F1
#
_cell.length_a   1.000
_cell.length_b   1.000
_cell.length_c   1.000
_cell.angle_alpha   90.00
_cell.angle_beta   90.00
_cell.angle_gamma   90.00
#
_symmetry.space_group_name_H-M   'P 1'
#
loop_
_entity.id
_entity.type
_entity.pdbx_description
1 polymer ?
#
loop_
_entity_poly.entity_id
_entity_poly.type
_entity_poly.pdbx_seq_one_letter_code
_entity_poly.pdbx_strand_id
1 'polypeptide(L)'
;MRGAAPLDPPSPEIARLYLDEVDRVIERRDDRVNLRAQGWVTIAQGVLLAGFVGCTTVASRGAETTASMLLLLGFVMAIQVLSGLTERFGGQRRFTRWRGLYYTAVVIACVAIVATFGMSLVTENALPLGVVLAPAALGVLVLVGIGACQLWLARGAPRGTRRERPPFVWPARGTTLAFGVLLGIMIVTAAYGDALLTSLVTVLAAISLVVASIGSGTDWGLAYLGEVWRWPQFLMLAVGLVALAVSVVLSSTAHADPLVFVLVAAALVLLAVLVALVPSSPKADRHA
;
A
#
# COMPACT_ATOMS: atom_id res chain seq x y z
N MET A 1 5.88 -45.29 -0.15
CA MET A 1 4.47 -44.88 -0.23
C MET A 1 4.03 -44.99 -1.69
N ARG A 2 3.06 -45.84 -2.01
CA ARG A 2 2.52 -45.95 -3.38
C ARG A 2 1.54 -44.78 -3.58
N GLY A 3 1.78 -43.94 -4.59
CA GLY A 3 0.89 -42.83 -4.93
C GLY A 3 -0.50 -43.35 -5.32
N ALA A 4 -1.54 -42.65 -4.89
CA ALA A 4 -2.90 -42.96 -5.30
C ALA A 4 -2.99 -42.87 -6.83
N ALA A 5 -3.61 -43.88 -7.46
CA ALA A 5 -3.85 -43.86 -8.89
C ALA A 5 -4.66 -42.59 -9.25
N PRO A 6 -4.35 -41.93 -10.38
CA PRO A 6 -5.08 -40.74 -10.81
C PRO A 6 -6.57 -41.09 -10.95
N LEU A 7 -7.42 -40.23 -10.40
CA LEU A 7 -8.87 -40.35 -10.52
C LEU A 7 -9.26 -40.29 -12.00
N ASP A 8 -10.21 -41.12 -12.41
CA ASP A 8 -10.76 -41.08 -13.75
C ASP A 8 -11.35 -39.70 -14.06
N PRO A 9 -11.16 -39.18 -15.29
CA PRO A 9 -11.68 -37.88 -15.67
C PRO A 9 -13.22 -37.88 -15.56
N PRO A 10 -13.82 -36.81 -15.01
CA PRO A 10 -15.27 -36.71 -14.88
C PRO A 10 -15.93 -36.74 -16.26
N SER A 11 -17.15 -37.28 -16.31
CA SER A 11 -17.92 -37.28 -17.56
C SER A 11 -18.16 -35.83 -18.04
N PRO A 12 -18.33 -35.60 -19.36
CA PRO A 12 -18.54 -34.26 -19.90
C PRO A 12 -19.73 -33.51 -19.30
N GLU A 13 -20.78 -34.23 -18.89
CA GLU A 13 -21.96 -33.67 -18.22
C GLU A 13 -21.62 -33.19 -16.80
N ILE A 14 -20.85 -33.99 -16.05
CA ILE A 14 -20.37 -33.62 -14.72
C ILE A 14 -19.42 -32.43 -14.81
N ALA A 15 -18.54 -32.39 -15.81
CA ALA A 15 -17.64 -31.28 -16.05
C ALA A 15 -18.40 -29.97 -16.33
N ARG A 16 -19.48 -30.01 -17.11
CA ARG A 16 -20.35 -28.85 -17.35
C ARG A 16 -21.04 -28.36 -16.08
N LEU A 17 -21.58 -29.28 -15.28
CA LEU A 17 -22.18 -28.95 -13.98
C LEU A 17 -21.17 -28.29 -13.03
N TYR A 18 -19.91 -28.74 -13.02
CA TYR A 18 -18.86 -28.09 -12.25
C TYR A 18 -18.56 -26.67 -12.76
N LEU A 19 -18.53 -26.45 -14.08
CA LEU A 19 -18.31 -25.11 -14.65
C LEU A 19 -19.46 -24.15 -14.32
N ASP A 20 -20.70 -24.60 -14.46
CA ASP A 20 -21.88 -23.80 -14.11
C ASP A 20 -21.92 -23.44 -12.62
N GLU A 21 -21.54 -24.39 -11.75
CA GLU A 21 -21.46 -24.13 -10.31
C GLU A 21 -20.30 -23.18 -9.98
N VAL A 22 -19.19 -23.24 -10.70
CA VAL A 22 -18.08 -22.28 -10.55
C VAL A 22 -18.57 -20.86 -10.84
N ASP A 23 -19.33 -20.64 -11.90
CA ASP A 23 -19.86 -19.31 -12.24
C ASP A 23 -20.84 -18.81 -11.16
N ARG A 24 -21.72 -19.67 -10.65
CA ARG A 24 -22.63 -19.33 -9.53
C ARG A 24 -21.89 -19.05 -8.23
N VAL A 25 -20.77 -19.74 -7.98
CA VAL A 25 -19.91 -19.45 -6.82
C VAL A 25 -19.20 -18.10 -6.99
N ILE A 26 -18.75 -17.78 -8.20
CA ILE A 26 -18.14 -16.48 -8.53
C ILE A 26 -19.17 -15.35 -8.33
N GLU A 27 -20.39 -15.50 -8.82
CA GLU A 27 -21.44 -14.48 -8.70
C GLU A 27 -21.83 -14.23 -7.22
N ARG A 28 -22.07 -15.30 -6.45
CA ARG A 28 -22.32 -15.19 -4.99
C ARG A 28 -21.16 -14.57 -4.22
N ARG A 29 -19.94 -14.71 -4.73
CA ARG A 29 -18.74 -14.12 -4.13
C ARG A 29 -18.64 -12.64 -4.47
N ASP A 30 -18.86 -12.27 -5.72
CA ASP A 30 -18.79 -10.88 -6.20
C ASP A 30 -19.88 -10.03 -5.52
N ASP A 31 -21.06 -10.60 -5.26
CA ASP A 31 -22.12 -9.97 -4.48
C ASP A 31 -21.74 -9.65 -3.02
N ARG A 32 -20.72 -10.32 -2.48
CA ARG A 32 -20.21 -10.06 -1.12
C ARG A 32 -19.14 -8.97 -1.09
N VAL A 33 -18.64 -8.52 -2.24
CA VAL A 33 -17.59 -7.49 -2.31
C VAL A 33 -18.20 -6.11 -2.07
N ASN A 34 -17.66 -5.38 -1.10
CA ASN A 34 -18.08 -3.99 -0.89
C ASN A 34 -17.37 -3.06 -1.88
N LEU A 35 -17.93 -2.94 -3.08
CA LEU A 35 -17.42 -2.09 -4.16
C LEU A 35 -17.21 -0.63 -3.74
N ARG A 36 -18.05 -0.11 -2.83
CA ARG A 36 -17.91 1.26 -2.34
C ARG A 36 -16.63 1.46 -1.52
N ALA A 37 -16.36 0.54 -0.60
CA ALA A 37 -15.15 0.60 0.21
C ALA A 37 -13.90 0.37 -0.66
N GLN A 38 -13.97 -0.57 -1.59
CA GLN A 38 -12.90 -0.84 -2.55
C GLN A 38 -12.59 0.37 -3.43
N GLY A 39 -13.62 1.11 -3.88
CA GLY A 39 -13.45 2.34 -4.65
C GLY A 39 -12.64 3.39 -3.91
N TRP A 40 -12.95 3.62 -2.63
CA TRP A 40 -12.20 4.54 -1.78
C TRP A 40 -10.75 4.09 -1.55
N VAL A 41 -10.52 2.79 -1.32
CA VAL A 41 -9.15 2.27 -1.16
C VAL A 41 -8.34 2.42 -2.45
N THR A 42 -8.96 2.17 -3.61
CA THR A 42 -8.30 2.32 -4.92
C THR A 42 -7.93 3.79 -5.17
N ILE A 43 -8.82 4.74 -4.84
CA ILE A 43 -8.52 6.17 -4.92
C ILE A 43 -7.39 6.53 -3.97
N ALA A 44 -7.42 6.05 -2.72
CA ALA A 44 -6.36 6.30 -1.75
C ALA A 44 -4.99 5.79 -2.21
N GLN A 45 -4.95 4.60 -2.83
CA GLN A 45 -3.73 4.07 -3.47
C GLN A 45 -3.27 4.95 -4.63
N GLY A 46 -4.20 5.47 -5.44
CA GLY A 46 -3.89 6.43 -6.50
C GLY A 46 -3.28 7.73 -5.96
N VAL A 47 -3.85 8.29 -4.89
CA VAL A 47 -3.31 9.49 -4.22
C VAL A 47 -1.93 9.21 -3.62
N LEU A 48 -1.76 8.06 -2.98
CA LEU A 48 -0.47 7.61 -2.42
C LEU A 48 0.60 7.49 -3.51
N LEU A 49 0.26 6.88 -4.66
CA LEU A 49 1.13 6.77 -5.82
C LEU A 49 1.48 8.15 -6.40
N ALA A 50 0.51 9.04 -6.53
CA ALA A 50 0.74 10.40 -7.01
C ALA A 50 1.74 11.15 -6.12
N GLY A 51 1.51 11.11 -4.80
CA GLY A 51 2.39 11.75 -3.82
C GLY A 51 3.79 11.16 -3.85
N PHE A 52 3.91 9.83 -3.87
CA PHE A 52 5.19 9.14 -3.95
C PHE A 52 5.98 9.53 -5.20
N VAL A 53 5.36 9.45 -6.39
CA VAL A 53 6.08 9.77 -7.63
C VAL A 53 6.40 11.26 -7.73
N GLY A 54 5.50 12.14 -7.29
CA GLY A 54 5.77 13.58 -7.25
C GLY A 54 6.97 13.90 -6.37
N CYS A 55 7.01 13.37 -5.14
CA CYS A 55 8.09 13.63 -4.19
C CYS A 55 9.41 13.01 -4.66
N THR A 56 9.40 11.78 -5.18
CA THR A 56 10.62 11.15 -5.70
C THR A 56 11.16 11.83 -6.96
N THR A 57 10.29 12.36 -7.82
CA THR A 57 10.70 13.15 -8.99
C THR A 57 11.41 14.43 -8.57
N VAL A 58 10.89 15.12 -7.55
CA VAL A 58 11.53 16.31 -6.98
C VAL A 58 12.87 15.95 -6.34
N ALA A 59 12.90 14.93 -5.47
CA ALA A 59 14.12 14.50 -4.78
C ALA A 59 15.22 14.04 -5.76
N SER A 60 14.87 13.31 -6.82
CA SER A 60 15.82 12.82 -7.81
C SER A 60 16.49 13.94 -8.61
N ARG A 61 15.84 15.11 -8.71
CA ARG A 61 16.45 16.30 -9.34
C ARG A 61 17.44 17.02 -8.42
N GLY A 62 17.34 16.81 -7.11
CA GLY A 62 18.29 17.35 -6.12
C GLY A 62 19.56 16.52 -5.92
N ALA A 63 19.82 15.52 -6.78
CA ALA A 63 20.95 14.58 -6.68
C ALA A 63 20.99 13.67 -5.43
N GLU A 64 20.02 13.75 -4.52
CA GLU A 64 19.90 12.88 -3.34
C GLU A 64 19.09 11.60 -3.64
N THR A 65 19.71 10.64 -4.32
CA THR A 65 19.06 9.36 -4.66
C THR A 65 18.79 8.46 -3.45
N THR A 66 19.58 8.56 -2.39
CA THR A 66 19.44 7.74 -1.17
C THR A 66 18.18 8.10 -0.37
N ALA A 67 17.84 9.38 -0.25
CA ALA A 67 16.61 9.82 0.43
C ALA A 67 15.34 9.37 -0.30
N SER A 68 15.39 9.25 -1.64
CA SER A 68 14.29 8.73 -2.45
C SER A 68 13.95 7.27 -2.15
N MET A 69 14.93 6.47 -1.71
CA MET A 69 14.70 5.08 -1.32
C MET A 69 13.88 4.97 -0.03
N LEU A 70 14.03 5.92 0.90
CA LEU A 70 13.19 5.98 2.10
C LEU A 70 11.72 6.21 1.72
N LEU A 71 11.45 7.09 0.75
CA LEU A 71 10.09 7.28 0.22
C LEU A 71 9.53 5.99 -0.37
N LEU A 72 10.34 5.25 -1.14
CA LEU A 72 9.92 3.99 -1.74
C LEU A 72 9.56 2.96 -0.68
N LEU A 73 10.39 2.83 0.36
CA LEU A 73 10.13 1.92 1.47
C LEU A 73 8.84 2.29 2.21
N GLY A 74 8.63 3.58 2.50
CA GLY A 74 7.39 4.09 3.09
C GLY A 74 6.15 3.77 2.23
N PHE A 75 6.28 3.98 0.91
CA PHE A 75 5.23 3.68 -0.06
C PHE A 75 4.89 2.18 -0.12
N VAL A 76 5.89 1.29 -0.22
CA VAL A 76 5.66 -0.16 -0.27
C VAL A 76 5.04 -0.65 1.03
N MET A 77 5.54 -0.18 2.17
CA MET A 77 4.95 -0.43 3.48
C MET A 77 3.46 -0.05 3.54
N ALA A 78 3.13 1.16 3.07
CA ALA A 78 1.74 1.63 3.02
C ALA A 78 0.86 0.77 2.10
N ILE A 79 1.37 0.35 0.94
CA ILE A 79 0.65 -0.56 0.03
C ILE A 79 0.36 -1.89 0.70
N GLN A 80 1.31 -2.46 1.46
CA GLN A 80 1.07 -3.72 2.16
C GLN A 80 -0.07 -3.60 3.17
N VAL A 81 -0.07 -2.52 3.97
CA VAL A 81 -1.18 -2.22 4.89
C VAL A 81 -2.50 -2.04 4.12
N LEU A 82 -2.51 -1.26 3.02
CA LEU A 82 -3.72 -1.04 2.23
C LEU A 82 -4.22 -2.32 1.54
N SER A 83 -3.34 -3.28 1.26
CA SER A 83 -3.75 -4.57 0.70
C SER A 83 -4.60 -5.37 1.67
N GLY A 84 -4.23 -5.42 2.95
CA GLY A 84 -5.09 -6.00 3.99
C GLY A 84 -6.40 -5.25 4.20
N LEU A 85 -6.39 -3.92 4.11
CA LEU A 85 -7.63 -3.15 4.13
C LEU A 85 -8.56 -3.53 2.96
N THR A 86 -7.99 -3.84 1.79
CA THR A 86 -8.74 -4.30 0.62
C THR A 86 -9.33 -5.68 0.86
N GLU A 87 -8.55 -6.61 1.41
CA GLU A 87 -8.98 -7.97 1.75
C GLU A 87 -10.11 -7.98 2.79
N ARG A 88 -10.07 -7.07 3.76
CA ARG A 88 -11.13 -6.85 4.74
C ARG A 88 -12.51 -6.58 4.10
N PHE A 89 -12.53 -5.88 2.97
CA PHE A 89 -13.77 -5.54 2.25
C PHE A 89 -14.17 -6.60 1.20
N GLY A 90 -13.57 -7.78 1.26
CA GLY A 90 -13.81 -8.87 0.30
C GLY A 90 -13.11 -8.64 -1.03
N GLY A 91 -12.33 -7.58 -1.17
CA GLY A 91 -11.57 -7.28 -2.38
C GLY A 91 -10.47 -8.31 -2.54
N GLN A 92 -10.71 -9.32 -3.37
CA GLN A 92 -9.64 -10.16 -3.86
C GLN A 92 -8.96 -9.49 -5.05
N ARG A 93 -7.65 -9.69 -5.19
CA ARG A 93 -6.82 -9.22 -6.33
C ARG A 93 -7.33 -9.61 -7.73
N ARG A 94 -8.40 -10.39 -7.84
CA ARG A 94 -8.95 -10.90 -9.10
C ARG A 94 -10.18 -10.08 -9.51
N PHE A 95 -9.94 -8.87 -10.02
CA PHE A 95 -10.94 -8.10 -10.77
C PHE A 95 -11.22 -8.78 -12.12
N THR A 96 -12.11 -9.76 -12.17
CA THR A 96 -12.39 -10.54 -13.38
C THR A 96 -12.87 -9.66 -14.55
N ARG A 97 -13.72 -8.67 -14.31
CA ARG A 97 -14.36 -7.89 -15.40
C ARG A 97 -13.52 -6.78 -16.03
N TRP A 98 -12.61 -6.15 -15.26
CA TRP A 98 -11.78 -5.01 -15.73
C TRP A 98 -10.29 -5.32 -15.81
N ARG A 99 -9.94 -6.61 -15.69
CA ARG A 99 -8.56 -7.09 -15.70
C ARG A 99 -7.79 -6.65 -16.94
N GLY A 100 -8.42 -6.74 -18.11
CA GLY A 100 -7.81 -6.29 -19.37
C GLY A 100 -7.40 -4.82 -19.29
N LEU A 101 -8.33 -3.93 -18.94
CA LEU A 101 -8.05 -2.50 -18.80
C LEU A 101 -6.96 -2.21 -17.75
N TYR A 102 -7.02 -2.88 -16.60
CA TYR A 102 -6.01 -2.74 -15.54
C TYR A 102 -4.63 -3.19 -16.02
N TYR A 103 -4.51 -4.39 -16.61
CA TYR A 103 -3.23 -4.88 -17.12
C TYR A 103 -2.70 -4.03 -18.26
N THR A 104 -3.56 -3.60 -19.20
CA THR A 104 -3.18 -2.68 -20.26
C THR A 104 -2.64 -1.38 -19.68
N ALA A 105 -3.31 -0.80 -18.69
CA ALA A 105 -2.84 0.41 -18.03
C ALA A 105 -1.50 0.21 -17.29
N VAL A 106 -1.32 -0.91 -16.60
CA VAL A 106 -0.05 -1.27 -15.95
C VAL A 106 1.06 -1.42 -16.98
N VAL A 107 0.80 -2.09 -18.09
CA VAL A 107 1.76 -2.27 -19.18
C VAL A 107 2.14 -0.91 -19.79
N ILE A 108 1.16 -0.04 -20.08
CA ILE A 108 1.44 1.30 -20.60
C ILE A 108 2.26 2.11 -19.59
N ALA A 109 1.93 2.05 -18.30
CA ALA A 109 2.70 2.73 -17.25
C ALA A 109 4.14 2.21 -17.18
N CYS A 110 4.35 0.89 -17.24
CA CYS A 110 5.69 0.29 -17.27
C CYS A 110 6.48 0.72 -18.52
N VAL A 111 5.86 0.69 -19.70
CA VAL A 111 6.49 1.14 -20.94
C VAL A 111 6.86 2.61 -20.85
N ALA A 112 5.97 3.45 -20.31
CA ALA A 112 6.22 4.87 -20.12
C ALA A 112 7.37 5.12 -19.12
N ILE A 113 7.44 4.36 -18.02
CA ILE A 113 8.56 4.42 -17.06
C ILE A 113 9.89 4.05 -17.74
N VAL A 114 9.91 2.93 -18.47
CA VAL A 114 11.11 2.46 -19.19
C VAL A 114 11.52 3.47 -20.27
N ALA A 115 10.56 4.05 -21.00
CA ALA A 115 10.82 5.07 -22.00
C ALA A 115 11.39 6.35 -21.37
N THR A 116 10.81 6.83 -20.27
CA THR A 116 11.33 8.00 -19.53
C THR A 116 12.74 7.73 -18.99
N PHE A 117 12.99 6.54 -18.46
CA PHE A 117 14.33 6.13 -18.04
C PHE A 117 15.32 6.07 -19.21
N GLY A 118 14.95 5.42 -20.31
CA GLY A 118 15.79 5.36 -21.52
C GLY A 118 16.10 6.75 -22.09
N MET A 119 15.11 7.64 -22.13
CA MET A 119 15.32 9.03 -22.51
C MET A 119 16.31 9.74 -21.58
N SER A 120 16.20 9.52 -20.25
CA SER A 120 17.12 10.12 -19.28
C SER A 120 18.57 9.66 -19.42
N LEU A 121 18.82 8.50 -20.03
CA LEU A 121 20.17 8.01 -20.31
C LEU A 121 20.77 8.62 -21.58
N VAL A 122 19.94 9.02 -22.54
CA VAL A 122 20.38 9.46 -23.87
C VAL A 122 20.39 10.99 -23.99
N THR A 123 19.58 11.69 -23.20
CA THR A 123 19.54 13.15 -23.22
C THR A 123 20.49 13.75 -22.19
N GLU A 124 21.42 14.59 -22.66
CA GLU A 124 22.29 15.40 -21.79
C GLU A 124 21.50 16.50 -21.05
N ASN A 125 20.36 16.92 -21.62
CA ASN A 125 19.48 17.90 -21.03
C ASN A 125 18.48 17.25 -20.07
N ALA A 126 18.23 17.91 -18.94
CA ALA A 126 17.20 17.49 -18.00
C ALA A 126 15.82 17.41 -18.71
N LEU A 127 15.18 16.25 -18.68
CA LEU A 127 13.87 16.05 -19.28
C LEU A 127 12.84 17.03 -18.70
N PRO A 128 11.90 17.54 -19.52
CA PRO A 128 10.79 18.37 -19.03
C PRO A 128 10.01 17.64 -17.94
N LEU A 129 9.63 18.36 -16.89
CA LEU A 129 8.98 17.79 -15.72
C LEU A 129 7.67 17.07 -16.08
N GLY A 130 6.94 17.57 -17.08
CA GLY A 130 5.74 16.91 -17.59
C GLY A 130 6.01 15.52 -18.19
N VAL A 131 7.16 15.32 -18.86
CA VAL A 131 7.54 14.02 -19.43
C VAL A 131 7.92 13.03 -18.32
N VAL A 132 8.60 13.51 -17.27
CA VAL A 132 8.99 12.68 -16.13
C VAL A 132 7.77 12.26 -15.30
N LEU A 133 6.79 13.15 -15.13
CA LEU A 133 5.58 12.87 -14.37
C LEU A 133 4.49 12.14 -15.17
N ALA A 134 4.57 12.10 -16.51
CA ALA A 134 3.54 11.50 -17.36
C ALA A 134 3.18 10.05 -17.00
N PRO A 135 4.15 9.12 -16.77
CA PRO A 135 3.83 7.75 -16.39
C PRO A 135 3.06 7.67 -15.06
N ALA A 136 3.43 8.54 -14.11
CA ALA A 136 2.79 8.64 -12.81
C ALA A 136 1.36 9.16 -12.93
N ALA A 137 1.19 10.26 -13.67
CA ALA A 137 -0.11 10.87 -13.92
C ALA A 137 -1.06 9.87 -14.57
N LEU A 138 -0.57 9.07 -15.53
CA LEU A 138 -1.34 8.00 -16.15
C LEU A 138 -1.76 6.93 -15.12
N GLY A 139 -0.81 6.43 -14.32
CA GLY A 139 -1.11 5.42 -13.28
C GLY A 139 -2.14 5.93 -12.26
N VAL A 140 -2.04 7.19 -11.86
CA VAL A 140 -2.98 7.84 -10.95
C VAL A 140 -4.36 7.99 -11.60
N LEU A 141 -4.42 8.48 -12.84
CA LEU A 141 -5.68 8.62 -13.60
C LEU A 141 -6.39 7.27 -13.74
N VAL A 142 -5.64 6.21 -14.01
CA VAL A 142 -6.19 4.84 -14.09
C VAL A 142 -6.74 4.40 -12.75
N LEU A 143 -5.97 4.49 -11.66
CA LEU A 143 -6.42 4.05 -10.34
C LEU A 143 -7.62 4.86 -9.84
N VAL A 144 -7.56 6.18 -9.96
CA VAL A 144 -8.67 7.06 -9.57
C VAL A 144 -9.89 6.82 -10.46
N GLY A 145 -9.71 6.65 -11.77
CA GLY A 145 -10.79 6.33 -12.71
C GLY A 145 -11.46 4.99 -12.40
N ILE A 146 -10.67 3.95 -12.12
CA ILE A 146 -11.18 2.65 -11.67
C ILE A 146 -11.94 2.80 -10.36
N GLY A 147 -11.39 3.51 -9.37
CA GLY A 147 -12.06 3.74 -8.09
C GLY A 147 -13.36 4.54 -8.22
N ALA A 148 -13.39 5.56 -9.08
CA ALA A 148 -14.59 6.33 -9.40
C ALA A 148 -15.66 5.47 -10.09
N CYS A 149 -15.27 4.61 -11.02
CA CYS A 149 -16.15 3.65 -11.67
C CYS A 149 -16.74 2.66 -10.65
N GLN A 150 -15.92 2.13 -9.72
CA GLN A 150 -16.40 1.27 -8.63
C GLN A 150 -17.40 1.98 -7.73
N LEU A 151 -17.15 3.25 -7.37
CA LEU A 151 -18.08 4.06 -6.59
C LEU A 151 -19.38 4.34 -7.34
N TRP A 152 -19.32 4.55 -8.65
CA TRP A 152 -20.50 4.78 -9.48
C TRP A 152 -21.36 3.53 -9.61
N LEU A 153 -20.75 2.37 -9.89
CA LEU A 153 -21.44 1.08 -9.95
C LEU A 153 -22.03 0.70 -8.58
N ALA A 154 -21.37 1.07 -7.48
CA ALA A 154 -21.87 0.82 -6.13
C ALA A 154 -23.08 1.68 -5.72
N ARG A 155 -23.52 2.67 -6.51
CA ARG A 155 -24.65 3.55 -6.14
C ARG A 155 -25.98 2.82 -6.01
N GLY A 156 -26.20 1.78 -6.81
CA GLY A 156 -27.43 0.97 -6.79
C GLY A 156 -27.32 -0.34 -6.02
N ALA A 157 -26.14 -0.69 -5.51
CA ALA A 157 -25.91 -1.97 -4.84
C ALA A 157 -26.39 -1.91 -3.36
N PRO A 158 -26.97 -3.01 -2.84
CA PRO A 158 -27.25 -3.12 -1.40
C PRO A 158 -25.97 -2.92 -0.60
N ARG A 159 -26.07 -2.33 0.60
CA ARG A 159 -24.91 -2.21 1.50
C ARG A 159 -24.45 -3.62 1.88
N GLY A 160 -23.31 -4.06 1.32
CA GLY A 160 -22.76 -5.40 1.59
C GLY A 160 -22.58 -5.67 3.08
N THR A 161 -22.67 -6.95 3.47
CA THR A 161 -22.48 -7.38 4.86
C THR A 161 -21.06 -7.08 5.30
N ARG A 162 -20.92 -6.19 6.28
CA ARG A 162 -19.62 -5.82 6.84
C ARG A 162 -19.07 -7.02 7.61
N ARG A 163 -18.00 -7.65 7.11
CA ARG A 163 -17.28 -8.68 7.88
C ARG A 163 -16.89 -8.10 9.24
N GLU A 164 -17.15 -8.87 10.29
CA GLU A 164 -16.76 -8.48 11.63
C GLU A 164 -15.24 -8.29 11.67
N ARG A 165 -14.81 -7.18 12.25
CA ARG A 165 -13.40 -6.83 12.29
C ARG A 165 -12.71 -7.68 13.36
N PRO A 166 -11.56 -8.32 13.05
CA PRO A 166 -10.77 -9.01 14.07
C PRO A 166 -10.33 -8.05 15.19
N PRO A 167 -10.18 -8.55 16.42
CA PRO A 167 -9.75 -7.75 17.56
C PRO A 167 -8.32 -7.22 17.37
N PHE A 168 -8.04 -6.04 17.94
CA PHE A 168 -6.72 -5.43 17.89
C PHE A 168 -5.84 -5.95 19.04
N VAL A 169 -5.29 -7.14 18.82
CA VAL A 169 -4.48 -7.92 19.76
C VAL A 169 -3.01 -7.52 19.77
N TRP A 170 -2.23 -8.07 20.70
CA TRP A 170 -0.84 -7.69 20.96
C TRP A 170 0.08 -7.74 19.73
N PRO A 171 0.03 -8.78 18.87
CA PRO A 171 0.82 -8.81 17.63
C PRO A 171 0.65 -7.54 16.79
N ALA A 172 -0.60 -7.14 16.54
CA ALA A 172 -0.90 -5.95 15.77
C ALA A 172 -0.45 -4.65 16.46
N ARG A 173 -0.55 -4.59 17.80
CA ARG A 173 -0.06 -3.45 18.59
C ARG A 173 1.45 -3.32 18.46
N GLY A 174 2.18 -4.43 18.62
CA GLY A 174 3.63 -4.50 18.48
C GLY A 174 4.10 -4.07 17.09
N THR A 175 3.50 -4.62 16.03
CA THR A 175 3.85 -4.21 14.66
C THR A 175 3.49 -2.74 14.40
N THR A 176 2.38 -2.22 14.94
CA THR A 176 2.02 -0.79 14.81
C THR A 176 3.06 0.13 15.47
N LEU A 177 3.54 -0.24 16.67
CA LEU A 177 4.61 0.47 17.37
C LEU A 177 5.91 0.45 16.57
N ALA A 178 6.36 -0.75 16.18
CA ALA A 178 7.58 -0.93 15.40
C ALA A 178 7.54 -0.15 14.08
N PHE A 179 6.37 -0.15 13.42
CA PHE A 179 6.13 0.61 12.21
C PHE A 179 6.25 2.13 12.41
N GLY A 180 5.63 2.66 13.47
CA GLY A 180 5.73 4.07 13.82
C GLY A 180 7.15 4.50 14.18
N VAL A 181 7.88 3.67 14.93
CA VAL A 181 9.30 3.88 15.25
C VAL A 181 10.15 3.88 13.98
N LEU A 182 9.95 2.92 13.09
CA LEU A 182 10.67 2.84 11.83
C LEU A 182 10.43 4.10 10.97
N LEU A 183 9.17 4.54 10.83
CA LEU A 183 8.86 5.78 10.13
C LEU A 183 9.52 7.01 10.79
N GLY A 184 9.52 7.09 12.11
CA GLY A 184 10.21 8.15 12.85
C GLY A 184 11.71 8.18 12.57
N ILE A 185 12.38 7.03 12.58
CA ILE A 185 13.81 6.90 12.24
C ILE A 185 14.05 7.36 10.80
N MET A 186 13.20 6.94 9.85
CA MET A 186 13.32 7.35 8.46
C MET A 186 13.17 8.87 8.28
N ILE A 187 12.24 9.51 9.01
CA ILE A 187 12.05 10.97 9.00
C ILE A 187 13.30 11.70 9.48
N VAL A 188 13.83 11.32 10.64
CA VAL A 188 15.06 11.94 11.19
C VAL A 188 16.24 11.75 10.25
N THR A 189 16.37 10.54 9.69
CA THR A 189 17.48 10.21 8.80
C THR A 189 17.42 11.01 7.51
N ALA A 190 16.23 11.13 6.91
CA ALA A 190 16.02 11.96 5.72
C ALA A 190 16.40 13.43 5.98
N ALA A 191 16.11 13.94 7.17
CA ALA A 191 16.41 15.32 7.54
C ALA A 191 17.88 15.58 7.85
N TYR A 192 18.60 14.59 8.39
CA TYR A 192 19.99 14.76 8.81
C TYR A 192 20.96 14.84 7.62
N GLY A 193 20.60 14.26 6.47
CA GLY A 193 21.39 14.36 5.23
C GLY A 193 22.71 13.59 5.22
N ASP A 194 23.01 12.79 6.25
CA ASP A 194 24.19 11.93 6.27
C ASP A 194 23.98 10.70 5.36
N ALA A 195 24.83 10.56 4.35
CA ALA A 195 24.71 9.50 3.35
C ALA A 195 24.93 8.08 3.92
N LEU A 196 25.84 7.93 4.90
CA LEU A 196 26.12 6.65 5.54
C LEU A 196 24.94 6.22 6.41
N LEU A 197 24.42 7.12 7.24
CA LEU A 197 23.25 6.88 8.08
C LEU A 197 22.03 6.57 7.23
N THR A 198 21.80 7.34 6.16
CA THR A 198 20.70 7.11 5.21
C THR A 198 20.81 5.74 4.55
N SER A 199 22.00 5.34 4.12
CA SER A 199 22.23 4.02 3.52
C SER A 199 21.99 2.90 4.53
N LEU A 200 22.51 3.03 5.75
CA LEU A 200 22.31 2.05 6.82
C LEU A 200 20.84 1.87 7.17
N VAL A 201 20.12 2.97 7.38
CA VAL A 201 18.68 2.96 7.70
C VAL A 201 17.87 2.42 6.54
N THR A 202 18.21 2.76 5.30
CA THR A 202 17.56 2.21 4.11
C THR A 202 17.71 0.69 4.05
N VAL A 203 18.92 0.16 4.31
CA VAL A 203 19.17 -1.29 4.35
C VAL A 203 18.38 -1.95 5.47
N LEU A 204 18.38 -1.40 6.68
CA LEU A 204 17.62 -1.93 7.81
C LEU A 204 16.10 -1.91 7.55
N ALA A 205 15.60 -0.83 6.97
CA ALA A 205 14.20 -0.70 6.59
C ALA A 205 13.82 -1.67 5.46
N ALA A 206 14.70 -1.88 4.48
CA ALA A 206 14.51 -2.88 3.43
C ALA A 206 14.48 -4.31 4.00
N ILE A 207 15.40 -4.65 4.91
CA ILE A 207 15.40 -5.95 5.63
C ILE A 207 14.09 -6.10 6.41
N SER A 208 13.68 -5.07 7.16
CA SER A 208 12.43 -5.08 7.92
C SER A 208 11.21 -5.30 7.01
N LEU A 209 11.20 -4.67 5.83
CA LEU A 209 10.17 -4.86 4.82
C LEU A 209 10.15 -6.28 4.27
N VAL A 210 11.31 -6.89 4.01
CA VAL A 210 11.40 -8.29 3.56
C VAL A 210 10.87 -9.24 4.63
N VAL A 211 11.30 -9.07 5.89
CA VAL A 211 10.80 -9.86 7.02
C VAL A 211 9.29 -9.71 7.16
N ALA A 212 8.77 -8.49 7.09
CA ALA A 212 7.35 -8.20 7.14
C ALA A 212 6.57 -8.80 5.96
N SER A 213 7.18 -8.84 4.77
CA SER A 213 6.58 -9.43 3.57
C SER A 213 6.51 -10.95 3.67
N ILE A 214 7.55 -11.61 4.20
CA ILE A 214 7.55 -13.05 4.47
C ILE A 214 6.50 -13.37 5.55
N GLY A 215 6.40 -12.52 6.56
CA GLY A 215 5.41 -12.61 7.63
C GLY A 215 3.99 -12.18 7.23
N SER A 216 3.70 -11.86 5.96
CA SER A 216 2.41 -11.28 5.55
C SER A 216 1.22 -12.21 5.82
N GLY A 217 1.44 -13.51 5.91
CA GLY A 217 0.43 -14.51 6.27
C GLY A 217 0.27 -14.76 7.78
N THR A 218 0.93 -13.98 8.62
CA THR A 218 0.90 -14.12 10.08
C THR A 218 0.22 -12.93 10.75
N ASP A 219 -0.15 -13.06 12.03
CA ASP A 219 -0.72 -11.97 12.84
C ASP A 219 0.25 -10.78 13.05
N TRP A 220 1.52 -10.93 12.67
CA TRP A 220 2.54 -9.87 12.71
C TRP A 220 2.72 -9.14 11.39
N GLY A 221 2.11 -9.62 10.30
CA GLY A 221 2.29 -9.09 8.95
C GLY A 221 1.67 -7.71 8.74
N LEU A 222 2.23 -6.93 7.82
CA LEU A 222 1.69 -5.60 7.46
C LEU A 222 0.31 -5.68 6.81
N ALA A 223 0.03 -6.74 6.06
CA ALA A 223 -1.31 -6.99 5.52
C ALA A 223 -2.32 -7.16 6.67
N TYR A 224 -1.99 -7.95 7.69
CA TYR A 224 -2.87 -8.12 8.86
C TYR A 224 -3.21 -6.79 9.53
N LEU A 225 -2.25 -5.85 9.63
CA LEU A 225 -2.51 -4.50 10.15
C LEU A 225 -3.64 -3.79 9.41
N GLY A 226 -3.69 -3.90 8.07
CA GLY A 226 -4.76 -3.34 7.26
C GLY A 226 -6.16 -3.84 7.62
N GLU A 227 -6.27 -5.10 8.02
CA GLU A 227 -7.53 -5.72 8.42
C GLU A 227 -8.02 -5.18 9.77
N VAL A 228 -7.11 -5.05 10.75
CA VAL A 228 -7.42 -4.67 12.14
C VAL A 228 -7.44 -3.15 12.39
N TRP A 229 -6.64 -2.36 11.67
CA TRP A 229 -6.40 -0.94 11.91
C TRP A 229 -7.64 -0.06 11.82
N ARG A 230 -7.92 0.74 12.84
CA ARG A 230 -9.02 1.72 12.82
C ARG A 230 -8.57 3.03 12.19
N TRP A 231 -9.50 3.96 12.08
CA TRP A 231 -9.23 5.27 11.47
C TRP A 231 -8.04 6.00 12.14
N PRO A 232 -7.78 5.91 13.47
CA PRO A 232 -6.63 6.60 14.06
C PRO A 232 -5.29 6.05 13.56
N GLN A 233 -5.18 4.73 13.37
CA GLN A 233 -3.96 4.11 12.85
C GLN A 233 -3.73 4.47 11.38
N PHE A 234 -4.78 4.54 10.57
CA PHE A 234 -4.67 5.03 9.19
C PHE A 234 -4.31 6.51 9.13
N LEU A 235 -4.82 7.33 10.06
CA LEU A 235 -4.44 8.73 10.16
C LEU A 235 -2.97 8.87 10.55
N MET A 236 -2.49 8.08 11.52
CA MET A 236 -1.07 8.02 11.89
C MET A 236 -0.19 7.65 10.68
N LEU A 237 -0.58 6.62 9.92
CA LEU A 237 0.13 6.26 8.68
C LEU A 237 0.16 7.44 7.70
N ALA A 238 -0.98 8.07 7.43
CA ALA A 238 -1.07 9.20 6.50
C ALA A 238 -0.18 10.37 6.93
N VAL A 239 -0.24 10.77 8.21
CA VAL A 239 0.60 11.82 8.79
C VAL A 239 2.08 11.46 8.69
N GLY A 240 2.45 10.23 9.03
CA GLY A 240 3.83 9.77 8.96
C GLY A 240 4.40 9.76 7.54
N LEU A 241 3.63 9.33 6.55
CA LEU A 241 4.04 9.35 5.15
C LEU A 241 4.17 10.77 4.60
N VAL A 242 3.25 11.67 4.95
CA VAL A 242 3.33 13.08 4.58
C VAL A 242 4.56 13.73 5.23
N ALA A 243 4.80 13.47 6.52
CA ALA A 243 5.98 13.98 7.22
C ALA A 243 7.28 13.47 6.57
N LEU A 244 7.36 12.18 6.23
CA LEU A 244 8.50 11.60 5.53
C LEU A 244 8.70 12.26 4.15
N ALA A 245 7.63 12.43 3.38
CA ALA A 245 7.68 13.07 2.08
C ALA A 245 8.15 14.53 2.17
N VAL A 246 7.62 15.29 3.11
CA VAL A 246 8.05 16.67 3.38
C VAL A 246 9.51 16.71 3.80
N SER A 247 9.97 15.77 4.63
CA SER A 247 11.37 15.71 5.10
C SER A 247 12.33 15.49 3.94
N VAL A 248 12.02 14.53 3.05
CA VAL A 248 12.84 14.23 1.87
C VAL A 248 12.81 15.37 0.85
N VAL A 249 11.65 15.99 0.62
CA VAL A 249 11.55 17.13 -0.31
C VAL A 249 12.30 18.33 0.24
N LEU A 250 12.15 18.65 1.53
CA LEU A 250 12.85 19.76 2.15
C LEU A 250 14.36 19.52 2.18
N SER A 251 14.85 18.34 2.58
CA SER A 251 16.30 18.05 2.54
C SER A 251 16.91 18.30 1.15
N SER A 252 16.17 17.94 0.10
CA SER A 252 16.62 18.12 -1.29
C SER A 252 16.50 19.55 -1.85
N THR A 253 15.76 20.45 -1.20
CA THR A 253 15.44 21.79 -1.77
C THR A 253 15.75 22.97 -0.85
N ALA A 254 15.84 22.75 0.46
CA ALA A 254 15.98 23.81 1.45
C ALA A 254 16.77 23.32 2.69
N HIS A 255 17.53 24.21 3.30
CA HIS A 255 18.16 23.93 4.59
C HIS A 255 17.12 24.14 5.69
N ALA A 256 16.41 23.08 6.05
CA ALA A 256 15.49 23.06 7.17
C ALA A 256 16.21 22.60 8.45
N ASP A 257 15.82 23.17 9.61
CA ASP A 257 16.43 22.86 10.90
C ASP A 257 16.19 21.38 11.29
N PRO A 258 17.24 20.57 11.50
CA PRO A 258 17.13 19.16 11.90
C PRO A 258 16.28 18.94 13.15
N LEU A 259 16.23 19.91 14.08
CA LEU A 259 15.45 19.80 15.31
C LEU A 259 13.95 19.69 15.04
N VAL A 260 13.44 20.37 14.01
CA VAL A 260 12.02 20.30 13.63
C VAL A 260 11.64 18.88 13.25
N PHE A 261 12.49 18.19 12.49
CA PHE A 261 12.22 16.81 12.06
C PHE A 261 12.35 15.80 13.18
N VAL A 262 13.26 16.03 14.13
CA VAL A 262 13.35 15.23 15.37
C VAL A 262 12.06 15.36 16.18
N LEU A 263 11.52 16.58 16.34
CA LEU A 263 10.26 16.81 17.04
C LEU A 263 9.07 16.17 16.33
N VAL A 264 9.01 16.27 14.99
CA VAL A 264 7.97 15.62 14.17
C VAL A 264 8.04 14.10 14.29
N ALA A 265 9.25 13.52 14.24
CA ALA A 265 9.45 12.09 14.43
C ALA A 265 9.06 11.64 15.83
N ALA A 266 9.44 12.38 16.87
CA ALA A 266 9.05 12.09 18.25
C ALA A 266 7.51 12.15 18.44
N ALA A 267 6.86 13.16 17.86
CA ALA A 267 5.40 13.28 17.87
C ALA A 267 4.73 12.10 17.14
N LEU A 268 5.29 11.65 16.01
CA LEU A 268 4.79 10.49 15.28
C LEU A 268 4.95 9.19 16.09
N VAL A 269 6.08 8.99 16.75
CA VAL A 269 6.31 7.83 17.63
C VAL A 269 5.34 7.85 18.81
N LEU A 270 5.14 9.01 19.44
CA LEU A 270 4.15 9.17 20.50
C LEU A 270 2.74 8.86 19.99
N LEU A 271 2.38 9.35 18.80
CA LEU A 271 1.09 9.04 18.17
C LEU A 271 0.96 7.53 17.92
N ALA A 272 2.00 6.85 17.45
CA ALA A 272 2.03 5.40 17.27
C ALA A 272 1.79 4.65 18.58
N VAL A 273 2.41 5.11 19.68
CA VAL A 273 2.16 4.59 21.03
C VAL A 273 0.70 4.78 21.43
N LEU A 274 0.16 5.98 21.26
CA LEU A 274 -1.23 6.28 21.61
C LEU A 274 -2.22 5.43 20.83
N VAL A 275 -2.04 5.29 19.50
CA VAL A 275 -2.96 4.49 18.68
C VAL A 275 -2.79 2.98 18.87
N ALA A 276 -1.63 2.51 19.33
CA ALA A 276 -1.41 1.12 19.71
C ALA A 276 -2.09 0.74 21.03
N LEU A 277 -2.32 1.72 21.91
CA LEU A 277 -2.98 1.51 23.21
C LEU A 277 -4.51 1.61 23.15
N VAL A 278 -5.09 1.98 22.00
CA VAL A 278 -6.55 2.10 21.84
C VAL A 278 -7.24 0.77 22.18
N PRO A 279 -8.26 0.76 23.06
CA PRO A 279 -8.93 -0.47 23.47
C PRO A 279 -9.56 -1.23 22.30
N SER A 280 -9.43 -2.56 22.32
CA SER A 280 -10.27 -3.46 21.54
C SER A 280 -11.70 -3.41 22.09
N SER A 281 -12.71 -3.51 21.21
CA SER A 281 -14.11 -3.36 21.63
C SER A 281 -14.48 -4.43 22.69
N PRO A 282 -15.28 -4.11 23.72
CA PRO A 282 -15.57 -5.01 24.87
C PRO A 282 -16.26 -6.35 24.55
N LYS A 283 -16.67 -6.57 23.30
CA LYS A 283 -17.30 -7.83 22.87
C LYS A 283 -16.30 -8.97 22.70
N ALA A 284 -15.02 -8.66 22.48
CA ALA A 284 -13.99 -9.69 22.29
C ALA A 284 -13.60 -10.39 23.61
N ASP A 285 -13.71 -9.71 24.75
CA ASP A 285 -13.26 -10.23 26.05
C ASP A 285 -14.28 -11.16 26.73
N ARG A 286 -15.43 -11.45 26.10
CA ARG A 286 -16.41 -12.41 26.62
C ARG A 286 -16.17 -13.86 26.17
N HIS A 287 -15.17 -14.08 25.32
CA HIS A 287 -14.88 -15.39 24.73
C HIS A 287 -13.40 -15.81 24.83
N ALA A 288 -12.58 -15.06 25.57
CA ALA A 288 -11.22 -15.43 25.95
C ALA A 288 -11.22 -15.87 27.42
#